data_AF-A0A072Q1H9-F1
#
_entry.id   AF-A0A072Q1H9-F1
#
_cell.length_a   1.000
_cell.length_b   1.000
_cell.length_c   1.000
_cell.angle_alpha   90.00
_cell.angle_beta   90.00
_cell.angle_gamma   90.00
#
_symmetry.space_group_name_H-M   'P 1'
#
loop_
_entity.id
_entity.type
_entity.pdbx_description
1 polymer ?
#
loop_
_entity_poly.entity_id
_entity_poly.type
_entity_poly.pdbx_seq_one_letter_code
_entity_poly.pdbx_strand_id
1 'polypeptide(L)'
;MSSNVGLSTPRGSGTSGYVQRNLSVLKPRDAGVGVPYTLDGNRGGPPRTRKPDEDILKHDRLREIEVKVLELRDGLEDAGKLDDDEIEEETDKLREKLTREMERSRSGAGSGSKSRLKSYQVHEMAEAKERESDRLRRALGLKAGEVPEDGEHPMARQEKRRRQREEEEGFDADIATGAGAKGEEPDELKRER
;
A
#
# COMPACT_ATOMS: atom_id res chain seq x y z
N MET A 1 13.42 2.97 -41.73
CA MET A 1 13.72 1.54 -41.99
C MET A 1 12.54 0.73 -41.48
N SER A 2 11.99 -0.20 -42.27
CA SER A 2 10.93 -1.10 -41.81
C SER A 2 11.47 -1.93 -40.65
N SER A 3 10.72 -2.05 -39.56
CA SER A 3 11.12 -2.77 -38.35
C SER A 3 11.12 -4.30 -38.55
N ASN A 4 11.80 -4.80 -39.58
CA ASN A 4 11.72 -6.18 -40.08
C ASN A 4 10.28 -6.66 -40.36
N VAL A 5 9.39 -5.75 -40.76
CA VAL A 5 8.01 -6.06 -41.14
C VAL A 5 7.82 -5.77 -42.64
N GLY A 6 7.36 -6.78 -43.40
CA GLY A 6 7.09 -6.67 -44.83
C GLY A 6 7.83 -7.69 -45.69
N LEU A 7 7.77 -7.51 -47.01
CA LEU A 7 8.51 -8.33 -47.98
C LEU A 7 9.92 -7.76 -48.19
N SER A 8 10.92 -8.63 -48.37
CA SER A 8 12.29 -8.22 -48.71
C SER A 8 12.36 -7.54 -50.08
N THR A 9 11.61 -8.05 -51.06
CA THR A 9 11.43 -7.42 -52.38
C THR A 9 9.98 -7.56 -52.86
N PRO A 10 9.34 -6.52 -53.44
CA PRO A 10 8.00 -6.63 -54.00
C PRO A 10 7.91 -7.53 -55.24
N ARG A 11 9.04 -7.71 -55.95
CA ARG A 11 9.15 -8.52 -57.19
C ARG A 11 8.82 -9.98 -56.90
N GLY A 12 7.93 -10.56 -57.70
CA GLY A 12 7.46 -11.95 -57.54
C GLY A 12 6.27 -12.13 -56.59
N SER A 13 5.93 -11.13 -55.77
CA SER A 13 4.75 -11.22 -54.88
C SER A 13 3.42 -10.88 -55.56
N GLY A 14 3.47 -10.29 -56.76
CA GLY A 14 2.27 -9.83 -57.48
C GLY A 14 1.56 -8.61 -56.84
N THR A 15 2.18 -7.95 -55.85
CA THR A 15 1.64 -6.77 -55.17
C THR A 15 2.61 -5.58 -55.21
N SER A 16 2.15 -4.39 -54.81
CA SER A 16 2.97 -3.17 -54.78
C SER A 16 4.02 -3.16 -53.66
N GLY A 17 3.98 -4.10 -52.71
CA GLY A 17 4.86 -4.12 -51.54
C GLY A 17 4.54 -3.07 -50.48
N TYR A 18 3.38 -2.41 -50.55
CA TYR A 18 2.95 -1.44 -49.55
C TYR A 18 2.52 -2.13 -48.25
N VAL A 19 3.16 -1.78 -47.13
CA VAL A 19 2.89 -2.36 -45.81
C VAL A 19 2.17 -1.33 -44.94
N GLN A 20 0.92 -1.63 -44.56
CA GLN A 20 0.15 -0.80 -43.64
C GLN A 20 0.30 -1.31 -42.20
N ARG A 21 0.44 -0.40 -41.24
CA ARG A 21 0.39 -0.75 -39.81
C ARG A 21 -1.02 -1.21 -39.44
N ASN A 22 -1.13 -2.26 -38.62
CA ASN A 22 -2.41 -2.66 -38.08
C ASN A 22 -2.90 -1.60 -37.06
N LEU A 23 -4.10 -1.04 -37.28
CA LEU A 23 -4.71 -0.03 -36.39
C LEU A 23 -5.35 -0.65 -35.14
N SER A 24 -5.72 -1.93 -35.17
CA SER A 24 -6.33 -2.64 -34.04
C SER A 24 -5.31 -3.32 -33.12
N VAL A 25 -4.01 -3.25 -33.44
CA VAL A 25 -2.96 -3.69 -32.51
C VAL A 25 -2.90 -2.71 -31.34
N LEU A 26 -3.36 -3.17 -30.18
CA LEU A 26 -3.18 -2.47 -28.92
C LEU A 26 -1.69 -2.46 -28.58
N LYS A 27 -1.09 -1.26 -28.53
CA LYS A 27 0.27 -1.11 -28.01
C LYS A 27 0.28 -1.52 -26.53
N PRO A 28 1.28 -2.29 -26.06
CA PRO A 28 1.51 -2.45 -24.63
C PRO A 28 1.53 -1.06 -23.99
N ARG A 29 0.72 -0.86 -22.95
CA ARG A 29 0.70 0.40 -22.22
C ARG A 29 2.07 0.60 -21.57
N ASP A 30 2.62 1.81 -21.67
CA ASP A 30 3.81 2.19 -20.89
C ASP A 30 3.56 1.85 -19.42
N ALA A 31 4.54 1.19 -18.80
CA ALA A 31 4.45 0.71 -17.42
C ALA A 31 4.19 1.90 -16.47
N GLY A 32 2.94 2.11 -16.10
CA GLY A 32 2.56 3.21 -15.22
C GLY A 32 1.20 3.04 -14.55
N VAL A 33 0.26 2.33 -15.16
CA VAL A 33 -1.07 2.11 -14.56
C VAL A 33 -1.54 0.68 -14.84
N GLY A 34 -1.45 -0.19 -13.82
CA GLY A 34 -2.02 -1.54 -13.83
C GLY A 34 -1.04 -2.71 -13.96
N VAL A 35 0.27 -2.49 -13.94
CA VAL A 35 1.26 -3.59 -13.85
C VAL A 35 1.37 -3.99 -12.37
N PRO A 36 1.10 -5.24 -11.99
CA PRO A 36 1.06 -5.63 -10.58
C PRO A 36 2.41 -5.63 -9.85
N TYR A 37 3.55 -5.41 -10.52
CA TYR A 37 4.85 -5.27 -9.87
C TYR A 37 5.85 -4.62 -10.83
N THR A 38 6.18 -3.33 -10.66
CA THR A 38 7.38 -2.74 -11.23
C THR A 38 8.44 -2.70 -10.13
N LEU A 39 9.57 -3.38 -10.35
CA LEU A 39 10.70 -3.47 -9.42
C LEU A 39 11.40 -2.11 -9.21
N ASP A 40 11.15 -1.14 -10.09
CA ASP A 40 11.59 0.24 -9.91
C ASP A 40 10.75 0.93 -8.82
N GLY A 41 11.15 0.71 -7.57
CA GLY A 41 10.56 1.30 -6.35
C GLY A 41 10.69 2.82 -6.21
N ASN A 42 10.98 3.55 -7.29
CA ASN A 42 11.36 4.97 -7.22
C ASN A 42 10.31 5.95 -7.78
N ARG A 43 9.10 5.50 -8.14
CA ARG A 43 8.05 6.41 -8.70
C ARG A 43 6.71 6.40 -7.98
N GLY A 44 6.53 5.56 -6.97
CA GLY A 44 5.36 5.61 -6.11
C GLY A 44 5.84 5.31 -4.71
N GLY A 45 5.71 6.29 -3.79
CA GLY A 45 5.97 6.07 -2.38
C GLY A 45 5.17 4.88 -1.82
N PRO A 46 5.40 4.50 -0.55
CA PRO A 46 4.74 3.36 0.07
C PRO A 46 3.22 3.41 -0.19
N PRO A 47 2.57 2.26 -0.44
CA PRO A 47 1.16 2.21 -0.77
C PRO A 47 0.36 2.97 0.29
N ARG A 48 -0.22 4.09 -0.10
CA ARG A 48 -0.98 4.95 0.82
C ARG A 48 -2.25 4.21 1.23
N THR A 49 -2.30 3.75 2.48
CA THR A 49 -3.53 3.27 3.09
C THR A 49 -4.48 4.44 3.23
N ARG A 50 -5.70 4.31 2.70
CA ARG A 50 -6.75 5.33 2.91
C ARG A 50 -7.06 5.38 4.40
N LYS A 51 -6.84 6.56 5.01
CA LYS A 51 -7.19 6.77 6.41
C LYS A 51 -8.72 6.78 6.56
N PRO A 52 -9.26 6.28 7.67
CA PRO A 52 -10.67 6.47 7.99
C PRO A 52 -10.96 7.97 8.15
N ASP A 53 -12.20 8.36 7.83
CA ASP A 53 -12.67 9.73 8.03
C ASP A 53 -13.46 9.75 9.34
N GLU A 54 -13.01 10.54 10.30
CA GLU A 54 -13.62 10.59 11.63
C GLU A 54 -15.04 11.15 11.60
N ASP A 55 -15.35 12.03 10.65
CA ASP A 55 -16.66 12.66 10.58
C ASP A 55 -17.71 11.69 10.03
N ILE A 56 -17.32 10.86 9.07
CA ILE A 56 -18.16 9.76 8.58
C ILE A 56 -18.41 8.73 9.69
N LEU A 57 -17.37 8.35 10.44
CA LEU A 57 -17.52 7.44 11.58
C LEU A 57 -18.39 8.02 12.71
N LYS A 58 -18.32 9.34 12.96
CA LYS A 58 -19.22 10.02 13.91
C LYS A 58 -20.66 9.95 13.41
N HIS A 59 -20.88 10.25 12.13
CA HIS A 59 -22.19 10.26 11.52
C HIS A 59 -22.84 8.88 11.55
N ASP A 60 -22.12 7.82 11.21
CA ASP A 60 -22.64 6.45 11.24
C ASP A 60 -23.06 6.04 12.67
N ARG A 61 -22.28 6.39 13.70
CA ARG A 61 -22.65 6.15 15.11
C ARG A 61 -23.90 6.92 15.54
N LEU A 62 -24.04 8.18 15.13
CA LEU A 62 -25.25 8.97 15.41
C LEU A 62 -26.46 8.40 14.67
N ARG A 63 -26.29 7.98 13.43
CA ARG A 63 -27.32 7.31 12.64
C ARG A 63 -27.81 6.03 13.32
N GLU A 64 -26.92 5.22 13.90
CA GLU A 64 -27.31 4.03 14.66
C GLU A 64 -28.19 4.37 15.88
N ILE A 65 -27.95 5.51 16.54
CA ILE A 65 -28.79 5.98 17.65
C ILE A 65 -30.16 6.39 17.11
N GLU A 66 -30.21 7.23 16.08
CA GLU A 66 -31.48 7.70 15.51
C GLU A 66 -32.32 6.56 14.93
N VAL A 67 -31.71 5.53 14.34
CA VAL A 67 -32.43 4.33 13.89
C VAL A 67 -33.13 3.65 15.07
N LYS A 68 -32.46 3.49 16.23
CA LYS A 68 -33.09 2.89 17.42
C LYS A 68 -34.19 3.76 18.01
N VAL A 69 -34.04 5.09 17.94
CA VAL A 69 -35.06 6.05 18.37
C VAL A 69 -36.28 5.95 17.47
N LEU A 70 -36.08 5.85 16.16
CA LEU A 70 -37.17 5.62 15.19
C LEU A 70 -37.86 4.28 15.41
N GLU A 71 -37.11 3.19 15.62
CA GLU A 71 -37.69 1.88 15.94
C GLU A 71 -38.56 1.91 17.21
N LEU A 72 -38.14 2.66 18.25
CA LEU A 72 -38.95 2.87 19.45
C LEU A 72 -40.23 3.63 19.12
N ARG A 73 -40.09 4.76 18.39
CA ARG A 73 -41.22 5.61 18.00
C ARG A 73 -42.28 4.82 17.25
N ASP A 74 -41.87 4.11 16.18
CA ASP A 74 -42.76 3.27 15.38
C ASP A 74 -43.49 2.24 16.26
N GLY A 75 -42.78 1.62 17.22
CA GLY A 75 -43.37 0.66 18.15
C GLY A 75 -44.37 1.27 19.15
N LEU A 76 -44.17 2.52 19.58
CA LEU A 76 -45.09 3.23 20.46
C LEU A 76 -46.34 3.72 19.69
N GLU A 77 -46.15 4.21 18.48
CA GLU A 77 -47.24 4.61 17.57
C GLU A 77 -48.12 3.41 17.22
N ASP A 78 -47.53 2.26 16.85
CA ASP A 78 -48.26 1.01 16.58
C ASP A 78 -49.04 0.49 17.80
N ALA A 79 -48.54 0.73 19.01
CA ALA A 79 -49.22 0.33 20.23
C ALA A 79 -50.45 1.19 20.54
N GLY A 80 -50.48 2.45 20.07
CA GLY A 80 -51.62 3.37 20.18
C GLY A 80 -52.09 3.68 21.61
N LYS A 81 -51.18 3.60 22.59
CA LYS A 81 -51.49 3.77 24.03
C LYS A 81 -51.08 5.11 24.62
N LEU A 82 -50.17 5.81 23.95
CA LEU A 82 -49.54 7.05 24.42
C LEU A 82 -49.96 8.20 23.51
N ASP A 83 -49.98 9.40 24.06
CA ASP A 83 -50.16 10.62 23.27
C ASP A 83 -48.84 11.04 22.58
N ASP A 84 -48.91 11.88 21.56
CA ASP A 84 -47.74 12.30 20.77
C ASP A 84 -46.64 12.93 21.66
N ASP A 85 -47.04 13.74 22.65
CA ASP A 85 -46.13 14.37 23.61
C ASP A 85 -45.40 13.34 24.48
N GLU A 86 -46.10 12.26 24.91
CA GLU A 86 -45.51 11.20 25.73
C GLU A 86 -44.53 10.34 24.92
N ILE A 87 -44.82 10.13 23.63
CA ILE A 87 -43.92 9.45 22.69
C ILE A 87 -42.63 10.26 22.49
N GLU A 88 -42.74 11.58 22.35
CA GLU A 88 -41.57 12.48 22.25
C GLU A 88 -40.70 12.41 23.51
N GLU A 89 -41.29 12.46 24.70
CA GLU A 89 -40.54 12.34 25.95
C GLU A 89 -39.76 11.02 26.07
N GLU A 90 -40.40 9.89 25.73
CA GLU A 90 -39.75 8.57 25.82
C GLU A 90 -38.64 8.40 24.77
N THR A 91 -38.86 8.92 23.56
CA THR A 91 -37.85 8.90 22.49
C THR A 91 -36.64 9.80 22.82
N ASP A 92 -36.86 10.96 23.43
CA ASP A 92 -35.78 11.85 23.90
C ASP A 92 -35.00 11.25 25.07
N LYS A 93 -35.68 10.63 26.04
CA LYS A 93 -35.01 9.86 27.12
C LYS A 93 -34.11 8.78 26.54
N LEU A 94 -34.57 8.06 25.50
CA LEU A 94 -33.77 7.05 24.83
C LEU A 94 -32.57 7.67 24.08
N ARG A 95 -32.79 8.78 23.36
CA ARG A 95 -31.74 9.52 22.65
C ARG A 95 -30.64 10.00 23.60
N GLU A 96 -30.98 10.60 24.73
CA GLU A 96 -30.01 11.03 25.75
C GLU A 96 -29.24 9.85 26.36
N LYS A 97 -29.93 8.73 26.61
CA LYS A 97 -29.30 7.54 27.17
C LYS A 97 -28.27 6.94 26.22
N LEU A 98 -28.63 6.78 24.94
CA LEU A 98 -27.77 6.18 23.92
C LEU A 98 -26.60 7.10 23.54
N THR A 99 -26.81 8.42 23.47
CA THR A 99 -25.73 9.38 23.24
C THR A 99 -24.73 9.37 24.39
N ARG A 100 -25.19 9.35 25.65
CA ARG A 100 -24.33 9.21 26.83
C ARG A 100 -23.56 7.89 26.86
N GLU A 101 -24.18 6.78 26.46
CA GLU A 101 -23.51 5.48 26.33
C GLU A 101 -22.45 5.49 25.22
N MET A 102 -22.74 6.14 24.10
CA MET A 102 -21.79 6.31 23.00
C MET A 102 -20.57 7.15 23.41
N GLU A 103 -20.77 8.23 24.18
CA GLU A 103 -19.66 9.02 24.73
C GLU A 103 -18.82 8.24 25.74
N ARG A 104 -19.45 7.43 26.59
CA ARG A 104 -18.75 6.54 27.54
C ARG A 104 -17.98 5.42 26.84
N SER A 105 -18.53 4.85 25.77
CA SER A 105 -17.85 3.80 24.99
C SER A 105 -16.73 4.34 24.10
N ARG A 106 -16.70 5.65 23.82
CA ARG A 106 -15.53 6.30 23.20
C ARG A 106 -14.32 6.36 24.13
N SER A 107 -14.53 6.49 25.43
CA SER A 107 -13.44 6.55 26.43
C SER A 107 -13.03 5.17 26.96
N GLY A 108 -13.91 4.17 26.88
CA GLY A 108 -13.63 2.77 27.20
C GLY A 108 -13.39 1.95 25.94
N ALA A 109 -12.14 1.52 25.71
CA ALA A 109 -11.77 0.65 24.61
C ALA A 109 -12.71 -0.58 24.49
N GLY A 110 -13.50 -0.62 23.42
CA GLY A 110 -14.16 -1.83 22.94
C GLY A 110 -15.67 -1.86 23.09
N SER A 111 -16.37 -1.18 22.19
CA SER A 111 -17.69 -1.64 21.75
C SER A 111 -17.67 -1.76 20.23
N GLY A 112 -16.92 -2.75 19.74
CA GLY A 112 -17.05 -3.20 18.37
C GLY A 112 -18.18 -4.21 18.33
N SER A 113 -19.35 -3.78 17.86
CA SER A 113 -20.38 -4.71 17.39
C SER A 113 -19.70 -5.73 16.48
N LYS A 114 -19.64 -7.00 16.89
CA LYS A 114 -19.00 -8.11 16.16
C LYS A 114 -19.80 -8.53 14.92
N SER A 115 -20.51 -7.59 14.28
CA SER A 115 -21.05 -7.83 12.96
C SER A 115 -19.90 -7.85 11.97
N ARG A 116 -19.91 -8.80 11.03
CA ARG A 116 -19.06 -8.68 9.85
C ARG A 116 -19.39 -7.34 9.20
N LEU A 117 -18.36 -6.51 9.00
CA LEU A 117 -18.50 -5.23 8.32
C LEU A 117 -19.09 -5.49 6.93
N LYS A 118 -20.09 -4.69 6.57
CA LYS A 118 -20.74 -4.79 5.26
C LYS A 118 -19.82 -4.17 4.21
N SER A 119 -19.94 -4.61 2.96
CA SER A 119 -19.07 -4.15 1.86
C SER A 119 -19.09 -2.63 1.64
N TYR A 120 -20.17 -1.95 2.02
CA TYR A 120 -20.31 -0.50 1.88
C TYR A 120 -19.67 0.31 3.03
N GLN A 121 -19.29 -0.31 4.15
CA GLN A 121 -18.74 0.38 5.33
C GLN A 121 -17.22 0.61 5.18
N VAL A 122 -16.83 1.39 4.18
CA VAL A 122 -15.43 1.56 3.78
C VAL A 122 -14.57 2.16 4.89
N HIS A 123 -15.08 3.15 5.63
CA HIS A 123 -14.34 3.83 6.69
C HIS A 123 -14.19 2.96 7.94
N GLU A 124 -15.21 2.19 8.32
CA GLU A 124 -15.10 1.21 9.41
C GLU A 124 -14.13 0.09 9.05
N MET A 125 -14.13 -0.39 7.80
CA MET A 125 -13.14 -1.36 7.32
C MET A 125 -11.72 -0.79 7.36
N ALA A 126 -11.55 0.48 7.00
CA ALA A 126 -10.26 1.15 7.09
C ALA A 126 -9.79 1.28 8.55
N GLU A 127 -10.67 1.71 9.46
CA GLU A 127 -10.39 1.83 10.90
C GLU A 127 -10.05 0.45 11.52
N ALA A 128 -10.80 -0.60 11.17
CA ALA A 128 -10.52 -1.97 11.59
C ALA A 128 -9.17 -2.46 11.07
N LYS A 129 -8.87 -2.22 9.79
CA LYS A 129 -7.60 -2.59 9.17
C LYS A 129 -6.42 -1.84 9.77
N GLU A 130 -6.58 -0.56 10.10
CA GLU A 130 -5.55 0.23 10.79
C GLU A 130 -5.29 -0.34 12.20
N ARG A 131 -6.34 -0.65 12.96
CA ARG A 131 -6.19 -1.31 14.28
C ARG A 131 -5.53 -2.68 14.21
N GLU A 132 -5.87 -3.49 13.21
CA GLU A 132 -5.24 -4.79 12.98
C GLU A 132 -3.78 -4.64 12.57
N SER A 133 -3.48 -3.70 11.67
CA SER A 133 -2.11 -3.37 11.26
C SER A 133 -1.28 -2.87 12.44
N ASP A 134 -1.88 -2.07 13.32
CA ASP A 134 -1.25 -1.58 14.54
C ASP A 134 -0.96 -2.70 15.54
N ARG A 135 -1.91 -3.63 15.71
CA ARG A 135 -1.72 -4.82 16.54
C ARG A 135 -0.59 -5.70 15.98
N LEU A 136 -0.58 -5.92 14.67
CA LEU A 136 0.47 -6.70 14.00
C LEU A 136 1.83 -6.02 14.12
N ARG A 137 1.90 -4.71 13.89
CA ARG A 137 3.10 -3.88 14.05
C ARG A 137 3.68 -4.01 15.45
N ARG A 138 2.83 -3.91 16.48
CA ARG A 138 3.24 -4.12 17.89
C ARG A 138 3.73 -5.53 18.15
N ALA A 139 3.03 -6.55 17.62
CA ALA A 139 3.42 -7.95 17.79
C ALA A 139 4.76 -8.29 17.12
N LEU A 140 5.05 -7.67 15.98
CA LEU A 140 6.33 -7.80 15.26
C LEU A 140 7.46 -6.94 15.85
N GLY A 141 7.19 -6.16 16.92
CA GLY A 141 8.17 -5.27 17.54
C GLY A 141 8.59 -4.09 16.66
N LEU A 142 7.81 -3.78 15.61
CA LEU A 142 8.08 -2.65 14.73
C LEU A 142 7.66 -1.35 15.43
N LYS A 143 8.59 -0.41 15.63
CA LYS A 143 8.27 0.88 16.25
C LYS A 143 7.44 1.74 15.30
N ALA A 144 6.51 2.50 15.87
CA ALA A 144 5.77 3.49 15.12
C ALA A 144 6.73 4.56 14.58
N GLY A 145 6.74 4.78 13.26
CA GLY A 145 7.61 5.77 12.61
C GLY A 145 8.96 5.22 12.12
N GLU A 146 9.30 3.97 12.40
CA GLU A 146 10.52 3.32 11.90
C GLU A 146 10.27 2.70 10.50
N VAL A 147 9.62 3.45 9.62
CA VAL A 147 9.55 3.12 8.19
C VAL A 147 10.73 3.86 7.56
N PRO A 148 11.75 3.17 7.06
CA PRO A 148 12.86 3.83 6.38
C PRO A 148 12.32 4.73 5.26
N GLU A 149 12.57 6.04 5.35
CA GLU A 149 12.13 7.03 4.36
C GLU A 149 12.72 6.77 2.96
N ASP A 150 13.77 5.96 2.89
CA ASP A 150 14.54 5.67 1.68
C ASP A 150 13.74 4.93 0.60
N GLY A 151 12.52 4.46 0.90
CA GLY A 151 11.70 3.69 -0.06
C GLY A 151 12.31 2.34 -0.44
N GLU A 152 13.46 1.98 0.13
CA GLU A 152 14.16 0.74 -0.12
C GLU A 152 13.47 -0.41 0.61
N HIS A 153 13.10 -1.45 -0.16
CA HIS A 153 12.56 -2.68 0.40
C HIS A 153 13.55 -3.27 1.41
N PRO A 154 13.11 -3.78 2.59
CA PRO A 154 14.02 -4.28 3.63
C PRO A 154 14.98 -5.37 3.14
N MET A 155 14.53 -6.21 2.21
CA MET A 155 15.37 -7.21 1.54
C MET A 155 16.43 -6.57 0.62
N ALA A 156 16.07 -5.52 -0.13
CA ALA A 156 17.01 -4.80 -0.99
C ALA A 156 18.10 -4.11 -0.15
N ARG A 157 17.74 -3.58 1.02
CA ARG A 157 18.72 -3.01 1.96
C ARG A 157 19.65 -4.07 2.54
N GLN A 158 19.13 -5.24 2.91
CA GLN A 158 19.98 -6.37 3.32
C GLN A 158 20.92 -6.82 2.21
N GLU A 159 20.42 -6.91 0.97
CA GLU A 159 21.21 -7.33 -0.18
C GLU A 159 22.30 -6.32 -0.53
N LYS A 160 22.01 -5.02 -0.47
CA LYS A 160 23.05 -3.96 -0.58
C LYS A 160 24.11 -4.07 0.51
N ARG A 161 23.72 -4.29 1.77
CA ARG A 161 24.67 -4.49 2.87
C ARG A 161 25.49 -5.77 2.71
N ARG A 162 24.92 -6.82 2.12
CA ARG A 162 25.65 -8.06 1.82
C ARG A 162 26.67 -7.82 0.72
N ARG A 163 26.25 -7.17 -0.36
CA ARG A 163 27.11 -6.82 -1.49
C ARG A 163 28.24 -5.87 -1.12
N GLN A 164 27.98 -4.87 -0.27
CA GLN A 164 29.03 -3.98 0.26
C GLN A 164 30.09 -4.75 1.04
N ARG A 165 29.70 -5.75 1.86
CA ARG A 165 30.66 -6.61 2.55
C ARG A 165 31.45 -7.48 1.58
N GLU A 166 30.79 -8.06 0.59
CA GLU A 166 31.45 -8.87 -0.45
C GLU A 166 32.44 -8.02 -1.27
N GLU A 167 32.11 -6.75 -1.57
CA GLU A 167 32.97 -5.79 -2.28
C GLU A 167 34.14 -5.31 -1.40
N GLU A 168 33.92 -5.04 -0.11
CA GLU A 168 34.98 -4.71 0.86
C GLU A 168 35.94 -5.89 1.08
N GLU A 169 35.42 -7.10 1.25
CA GLU A 169 36.22 -8.33 1.39
C GLU A 169 37.02 -8.64 0.10
N GLY A 170 36.45 -8.36 -1.08
CA GLY A 170 37.15 -8.47 -2.36
C GLY A 170 38.26 -7.42 -2.52
N PHE A 171 38.02 -6.18 -2.10
CA PHE A 171 39.00 -5.10 -2.14
C PHE A 171 40.19 -5.34 -1.21
N ASP A 172 39.95 -5.86 -0.01
CA ASP A 172 41.01 -6.25 0.93
C ASP A 172 41.83 -7.45 0.42
N ALA A 173 41.19 -8.40 -0.28
CA ALA A 173 41.90 -9.51 -0.93
C ALA A 173 42.78 -9.04 -2.10
N ASP A 174 42.31 -8.10 -2.92
CA ASP A 174 43.09 -7.52 -4.02
C ASP A 174 44.28 -6.69 -3.51
N ILE A 175 44.12 -5.92 -2.42
CA ILE A 175 45.23 -5.22 -1.75
C ILE A 175 46.27 -6.21 -1.20
N ALA A 176 45.83 -7.33 -0.61
CA ALA A 176 46.73 -8.36 -0.09
C ALA A 176 47.55 -9.05 -1.21
N THR A 177 46.97 -9.25 -2.39
CA THR A 177 47.68 -9.84 -3.56
C THR A 177 48.56 -8.85 -4.31
N GLY A 178 48.20 -7.55 -4.35
CA GLY A 178 48.97 -6.49 -5.02
C GLY A 178 50.23 -6.02 -4.29
N ALA A 179 50.35 -6.29 -2.98
CA ALA A 179 51.53 -5.93 -2.20
C ALA A 179 52.78 -6.80 -2.49
N GLY A 180 52.67 -7.86 -3.30
CA GLY A 180 53.78 -8.76 -3.65
C GLY A 180 54.54 -8.44 -4.95
N ALA A 181 54.14 -7.42 -5.71
CA ALA A 181 54.66 -7.17 -7.06
C ALA A 181 55.34 -5.80 -7.22
N LYS A 182 56.29 -5.46 -6.35
CA LYS A 182 57.29 -4.40 -6.63
C LYS A 182 58.63 -4.77 -6.02
N GLY A 183 59.59 -5.20 -6.85
CA GLY A 183 61.00 -5.21 -6.46
C GLY A 183 61.86 -6.30 -7.08
N GLU A 184 61.98 -6.36 -8.41
CA GLU A 184 63.17 -6.96 -9.05
C GLU A 184 63.58 -6.06 -10.22
N GLU A 185 64.56 -5.18 -9.99
CA GLU A 185 65.30 -4.52 -11.09
C GLU A 185 66.34 -5.51 -11.64
N PRO A 186 66.49 -5.65 -12.97
CA PRO A 186 67.52 -6.52 -13.55
C PRO A 186 68.87 -5.80 -13.57
N ASP A 187 69.81 -6.35 -12.81
CA ASP A 187 71.21 -5.92 -12.72
C ASP A 187 72.03 -6.51 -13.90
N GLU A 188 72.07 -5.82 -15.05
CA GLU A 188 72.93 -6.23 -16.18
C GLU A 188 74.30 -5.55 -16.15
N LEU A 189 75.23 -6.26 -15.52
CA LEU A 189 76.67 -6.04 -15.53
C LEU A 189 77.26 -6.08 -16.96
N LYS A 190 77.84 -4.94 -17.35
CA LYS A 190 79.08 -4.74 -18.13
C LYS A 190 79.63 -5.98 -18.86
N ARG A 191 79.50 -5.99 -20.19
CA ARG A 191 80.40 -6.74 -21.08
C ARG A 191 81.40 -5.77 -21.72
N GLU A 192 82.62 -5.77 -21.20
CA GLU A 192 83.81 -5.37 -21.95
C GLU A 192 84.26 -6.52 -22.87
N ARG A 193 84.45 -6.17 -24.14
CA ARG A 193 85.30 -6.74 -25.21
C ARG A 193 84.55 -7.06 -26.50
#